data_AF-A0A4P9W5X8-F1
#
_entry.id   AF-A0A4P9W5X8-F1
#
_cell.length_a   1.000
_cell.length_b   1.000
_cell.length_c   1.000
_cell.angle_alpha   90.00
_cell.angle_beta   90.00
_cell.angle_gamma   90.00
#
_symmetry.space_group_name_H-M   'P 1'
#
loop_
_entity.id
_entity.type
_entity.pdbx_description
1 polymer ?
#
loop_
_entity_poly.entity_id
_entity_poly.type
_entity_poly.pdbx_seq_one_letter_code
_entity_poly.pdbx_strand_id
1 'polypeptide(L)'
;MDPSKRYNLADAITVVGTCEDMCPEYERHEREYANDLMDFEKVRSGREGRREIPGTNRVDHQCAVKKYSRSAADSGTPLPCDLRPPMVLKRTLTYLLHTIIPTYGLEASHAFVRDRLRAIRKDLTIQNIRGLDAIDICEPIARFHILCAHRLCESTKVDVAQEVEQMRKCVHF
;
A
#
# COMPACT_ATOMS: atom_id res chain seq x y z
N MET A 1 -9.92 -0.30 -24.64
CA MET A 1 -9.99 -1.72 -25.06
C MET A 1 -11.40 -2.22 -24.81
N ASP A 2 -11.97 -3.01 -25.72
CA ASP A 2 -13.28 -3.63 -25.52
C ASP A 2 -13.20 -4.71 -24.42
N PRO A 3 -13.95 -4.59 -23.30
CA PRO A 3 -13.96 -5.58 -22.21
C PRO A 3 -14.50 -6.96 -22.62
N SER A 4 -15.24 -7.04 -23.72
CA SER A 4 -15.95 -8.26 -24.16
C SER A 4 -15.10 -9.14 -25.08
N LYS A 5 -13.91 -8.67 -25.49
CA LYS A 5 -13.05 -9.34 -26.46
C LYS A 5 -11.94 -10.11 -25.73
N ARG A 6 -11.82 -11.42 -25.99
CA ARG A 6 -10.70 -12.23 -25.48
C ARG A 6 -9.45 -11.93 -26.31
N TYR A 7 -8.40 -11.43 -25.66
CA TYR A 7 -7.09 -11.21 -26.29
C TYR A 7 -6.16 -12.39 -25.97
N ASN A 8 -5.19 -12.65 -26.83
CA ASN A 8 -4.17 -13.66 -26.56
C ASN A 8 -3.27 -13.18 -25.41
N LEU A 9 -2.87 -14.08 -24.52
CA LEU A 9 -1.94 -13.76 -23.41
C LEU A 9 -0.60 -13.22 -23.94
N ALA A 10 -0.19 -13.64 -25.15
CA ALA A 10 1.00 -13.13 -25.82
C ALA A 10 0.91 -11.63 -26.18
N ASP A 11 -0.31 -11.09 -26.35
CA ASP A 11 -0.56 -9.69 -26.70
C ASP A 11 -0.82 -8.82 -25.46
N ALA A 12 -0.63 -9.37 -24.25
CA ALA A 12 -0.86 -8.65 -23.01
C ALA A 12 0.16 -7.52 -22.84
N ILE A 13 -0.31 -6.29 -22.89
CA ILE A 13 0.52 -5.11 -22.59
C ILE A 13 0.81 -5.12 -21.10
N THR A 14 2.10 -5.20 -20.75
CA THR A 14 2.54 -4.99 -19.37
C THR A 14 2.41 -3.51 -19.04
N VAL A 15 1.49 -3.16 -18.15
CA VAL A 15 1.35 -1.78 -17.67
C VAL A 15 2.56 -1.43 -16.82
N VAL A 16 3.18 -0.28 -17.10
CA VAL A 16 4.24 0.31 -16.29
C VAL A 16 3.64 1.47 -15.50
N GLY A 17 3.82 1.45 -14.19
CA GLY A 17 3.37 2.51 -13.30
C GLY A 17 4.20 3.78 -13.43
N THR A 18 3.52 4.93 -13.35
CA THR A 18 4.13 6.27 -13.45
C THR A 18 3.87 7.13 -12.21
N CYS A 19 3.24 6.58 -11.17
CA CYS A 19 3.04 7.30 -9.91
C CYS A 19 4.36 7.45 -9.16
N GLU A 20 4.89 8.68 -9.08
CA GLU A 20 6.14 8.97 -8.38
C GLU A 20 5.96 9.11 -6.86
N ASP A 21 4.72 9.12 -6.37
CA ASP A 21 4.35 9.29 -4.96
C ASP A 21 4.01 7.97 -4.26
N MET A 22 4.03 7.96 -2.92
CA MET A 22 3.61 6.78 -2.14
C MET A 22 2.11 6.47 -2.28
N CYS A 23 1.31 7.45 -2.70
CA CYS A 23 -0.12 7.35 -3.00
C CYS A 23 -0.43 8.18 -4.26
N PRO A 24 -1.16 7.64 -5.25
CA PRO A 24 -1.62 8.43 -6.41
C PRO A 24 -2.38 9.69 -6.00
N GLU A 25 -2.19 10.77 -6.76
CA GLU A 25 -2.81 12.07 -6.48
C GLU A 25 -4.34 11.99 -6.42
N TYR A 26 -4.95 11.36 -7.42
CA TYR A 26 -6.38 11.14 -7.47
C TYR A 26 -6.90 10.44 -6.21
N GLU A 27 -6.26 9.34 -5.79
CA GLU A 27 -6.63 8.60 -4.59
C GLU A 27 -6.53 9.46 -3.31
N ARG A 28 -5.53 10.34 -3.21
CA ARG A 28 -5.41 11.23 -2.04
C ARG A 28 -6.61 12.16 -1.92
N HIS A 29 -7.02 12.78 -3.03
CA HIS A 29 -8.16 13.69 -3.06
C HIS A 29 -9.48 12.96 -2.85
N GLU A 30 -9.66 11.77 -3.45
CA GLU A 30 -10.84 10.95 -3.21
C GLU A 30 -10.96 10.57 -1.73
N ARG A 31 -9.88 10.14 -1.09
CA ARG A 31 -9.91 9.73 0.33
C ARG A 31 -10.05 10.91 1.28
N GLU A 32 -9.49 12.07 0.94
CA GLU A 32 -9.73 13.33 1.65
C GLU A 32 -11.22 13.70 1.61
N TYR A 33 -11.81 13.71 0.41
CA TYR A 33 -13.23 14.02 0.19
C TYR A 33 -14.17 13.01 0.88
N ALA A 34 -13.86 11.72 0.77
CA ALA A 34 -14.66 10.63 1.35
C ALA A 34 -14.44 10.43 2.86
N ASN A 35 -13.59 11.23 3.50
CA ASN A 35 -13.21 11.08 4.90
C ASN A 35 -12.64 9.68 5.27
N ASP A 36 -11.84 9.10 4.36
CA ASP A 36 -11.26 7.75 4.44
C ASP A 36 -9.73 7.79 4.65
N LEU A 37 -9.25 8.79 5.40
CA LEU A 37 -7.84 8.90 5.79
C LEU A 37 -7.61 8.31 7.18
N MET A 38 -6.54 7.54 7.34
CA MET A 38 -6.06 7.14 8.66
C MET A 38 -5.19 8.23 9.29
N ASP A 39 -5.07 8.25 10.62
CA ASP A 39 -4.35 9.31 11.36
C ASP A 39 -2.85 9.42 11.03
N PHE A 40 -2.29 8.42 10.36
CA PHE A 40 -0.92 8.42 9.83
C PHE A 40 -0.75 9.25 8.55
N GLU A 41 -1.87 9.60 7.89
CA GLU A 41 -1.91 10.25 6.59
C GLU A 41 -2.45 11.69 6.67
N LYS A 42 -2.78 12.16 7.88
CA LYS A 42 -3.37 13.48 8.12
C LYS A 42 -2.31 14.51 8.48
N VAL A 43 -2.53 15.76 8.07
CA VAL A 43 -1.68 16.88 8.50
C VAL A 43 -1.77 17.03 10.02
N ARG A 44 -0.62 17.05 10.69
CA ARG A 44 -0.51 17.26 12.13
C ARG A 44 0.05 18.63 12.44
N SER A 45 -0.42 19.25 13.53
CA SER A 45 0.16 20.48 14.06
C SER A 45 1.67 20.34 14.24
N GLY A 46 2.46 21.17 13.54
CA GLY A 46 3.90 21.30 13.77
C GLY A 46 4.83 20.82 12.63
N ARG A 47 4.33 20.16 11.58
CA ARG A 47 5.11 19.91 10.35
C ARG A 47 4.90 21.07 9.34
N GLU A 48 6.00 21.69 8.91
CA GLU A 48 6.05 22.73 7.86
C GLU A 48 5.12 23.96 8.05
N GLY A 49 4.97 24.49 9.25
CA GLY A 49 4.18 25.72 9.46
C GLY A 49 2.69 25.60 9.06
N ARG A 50 2.22 24.39 8.75
CA ARG A 50 0.82 24.11 8.42
C ARG A 50 0.09 23.91 9.74
N ARG A 51 -0.84 24.82 10.02
CA ARG A 51 -1.74 24.71 11.17
C ARG A 51 -2.73 23.59 10.89
N GLU A 52 -2.82 22.62 11.80
CA GLU A 52 -3.99 21.75 11.86
C GLU A 52 -5.21 22.65 12.00
N ILE A 53 -6.18 22.49 11.10
CA ILE A 53 -7.44 23.20 11.21
C ILE A 53 -8.38 22.20 11.89
N PRO A 54 -8.79 22.44 13.15
CA PRO A 54 -9.67 21.54 13.87
C PRO A 54 -10.92 21.23 13.05
N GLY A 55 -11.27 19.95 12.93
CA GLY A 55 -12.43 19.50 12.14
C GLY A 55 -12.18 19.33 10.63
N THR A 56 -10.96 19.53 10.14
CA THR A 56 -10.62 19.26 8.73
C THR A 56 -9.87 17.94 8.57
N ASN A 57 -10.34 17.07 7.67
CA ASN A 57 -9.69 15.80 7.34
C ASN A 57 -8.64 15.99 6.23
N ARG A 58 -7.66 16.87 6.44
CA ARG A 58 -6.70 17.20 5.38
C ARG A 58 -5.62 16.15 5.23
N VAL A 59 -5.37 15.73 3.98
CA VAL A 59 -4.31 14.79 3.66
C VAL A 59 -2.93 15.44 3.76
N ASP A 60 -1.99 14.76 4.39
CA ASP A 60 -0.56 15.05 4.26
C ASP A 60 -0.02 14.25 3.07
N HIS A 61 0.19 14.94 1.94
CA HIS A 61 0.66 14.34 0.70
C HIS A 61 1.99 13.58 0.85
N GLN A 62 2.85 13.98 1.79
CA GLN A 62 4.13 13.29 2.03
C GLN A 62 3.95 12.01 2.85
N CYS A 63 2.85 11.89 3.60
CA CYS A 63 2.59 10.76 4.48
C CYS A 63 1.54 9.77 3.93
N ALA A 64 0.75 10.19 2.93
CA ALA A 64 -0.29 9.36 2.32
C ALA A 64 0.31 8.14 1.59
N VAL A 65 -0.25 6.97 1.83
CA VAL A 65 0.18 5.72 1.16
C VAL A 65 -1.03 5.06 0.50
N LYS A 66 -0.84 4.56 -0.73
CA LYS A 66 -1.88 3.89 -1.51
C LYS A 66 -2.60 2.80 -0.71
N LYS A 67 -3.92 2.92 -0.55
CA LYS A 67 -4.77 1.93 0.14
C LYS A 67 -4.98 0.69 -0.73
N TYR A 68 -5.09 -0.48 -0.10
CA TYR A 68 -5.41 -1.69 -0.85
C TYR A 68 -6.87 -1.67 -1.33
N SER A 69 -7.06 -1.71 -2.64
CA SER A 69 -8.38 -1.92 -3.25
C SER A 69 -8.60 -3.39 -3.61
N ARG A 70 -9.78 -3.94 -3.32
CA ARG A 70 -10.18 -5.30 -3.74
C ARG A 70 -10.58 -5.36 -5.22
N SER A 71 -11.02 -4.24 -5.79
CA SER A 71 -11.63 -4.21 -7.12
C SER A 71 -10.57 -4.36 -8.22
N ALA A 72 -10.81 -5.32 -9.10
CA ALA A 72 -10.33 -5.37 -10.49
C ALA A 72 -11.47 -5.78 -11.44
N ALA A 73 -12.69 -6.02 -10.92
CA ALA A 73 -13.80 -6.58 -11.68
C ALA A 73 -14.71 -5.52 -12.33
N ASP A 74 -14.85 -4.33 -11.71
CA ASP A 74 -15.77 -3.28 -12.18
C ASP A 74 -15.07 -1.97 -12.59
N SER A 75 -13.77 -1.86 -12.32
CA SER A 75 -12.91 -0.75 -12.75
C SER A 75 -11.98 -1.32 -13.80
N GLY A 76 -11.94 -0.73 -15.00
CA GLY A 76 -11.10 -1.21 -16.11
C GLY A 76 -9.61 -1.30 -15.77
N THR A 77 -8.79 -1.65 -16.76
CA THR A 77 -7.33 -1.74 -16.61
C THR A 77 -6.78 -0.52 -15.85
N PRO A 78 -6.06 -0.71 -14.74
CA PRO A 78 -5.56 0.39 -13.92
C PRO A 78 -4.69 1.33 -14.75
N LEU A 79 -4.84 2.64 -14.55
CA LEU A 79 -4.06 3.63 -15.28
C LEU A 79 -2.60 3.58 -14.81
N PRO A 80 -1.63 3.88 -15.69
CA PRO A 80 -0.22 4.02 -15.30
C PRO A 80 -0.02 4.94 -14.08
N CYS A 81 -0.71 6.08 -14.02
CA CYS A 81 -0.61 7.05 -12.92
C CYS A 81 -1.17 6.53 -11.58
N ASP A 82 -1.92 5.44 -11.59
CA ASP A 82 -2.44 4.82 -10.37
C ASP A 82 -1.46 3.80 -9.81
N LEU A 83 -0.43 3.40 -10.57
CA LEU A 83 0.52 2.35 -10.21
C LEU A 83 1.88 2.96 -9.91
N ARG A 84 2.49 2.49 -8.81
CA ARG A 84 3.82 2.93 -8.39
C ARG A 84 4.90 2.04 -9.02
N PRO A 85 5.94 2.61 -9.66
CA PRO A 85 7.05 1.83 -10.20
C PRO A 85 7.91 1.24 -9.06
N PRO A 86 8.78 0.25 -9.36
CA PRO A 86 9.57 -0.47 -8.36
C PRO A 86 10.31 0.41 -7.34
N MET A 87 10.93 1.51 -7.79
CA MET A 87 11.66 2.42 -6.91
C MET A 87 10.77 3.10 -5.88
N VAL A 88 9.55 3.47 -6.27
CA VAL A 88 8.57 4.08 -5.37
C VAL A 88 8.00 3.03 -4.41
N LEU A 89 7.79 1.79 -4.87
CA LEU A 89 7.37 0.69 -4.01
C LEU A 89 8.41 0.39 -2.90
N LYS A 90 9.70 0.32 -3.24
CA LYS A 90 10.80 0.14 -2.26
C LYS A 90 10.89 1.29 -1.27
N ARG A 91 10.77 2.54 -1.75
CA ARG A 91 10.76 3.72 -0.88
C ARG A 91 9.55 3.73 0.06
N THR A 92 8.38 3.36 -0.44
CA THR A 92 7.15 3.23 0.36
C THR A 92 7.31 2.15 1.43
N LEU A 93 7.84 0.98 1.07
CA LEU A 93 8.12 -0.10 2.01
C LEU A 93 9.06 0.37 3.12
N THR A 94 10.13 1.09 2.75
CA THR A 94 11.09 1.66 3.71
C THR A 94 10.41 2.66 4.65
N TYR A 95 9.57 3.55 4.14
CA TYR A 95 8.80 4.49 4.97
C TYR A 95 7.89 3.76 5.97
N LEU A 96 7.16 2.74 5.52
CA LEU A 96 6.28 1.97 6.40
C LEU A 96 7.06 1.25 7.50
N LEU A 97 8.15 0.55 7.15
CA LEU A 97 8.89 -0.27 8.10
C LEU A 97 9.82 0.55 9.02
N HIS A 98 10.44 1.61 8.51
CA HIS A 98 11.47 2.36 9.22
C HIS A 98 11.03 3.76 9.69
N THR A 99 9.83 4.22 9.31
CA THR A 99 9.28 5.48 9.82
C THR A 99 7.99 5.24 10.58
N ILE A 100 6.99 4.59 9.98
CA ILE A 100 5.68 4.41 10.62
C ILE A 100 5.76 3.49 11.83
N ILE A 101 6.30 2.27 11.69
CA ILE A 101 6.37 1.30 12.80
C ILE A 101 7.18 1.86 13.99
N PRO A 102 8.39 2.44 13.81
CA PRO A 102 9.16 2.94 14.95
C PRO A 102 8.53 4.17 15.62
N THR A 103 7.84 5.03 14.86
CA THR A 103 7.23 6.25 15.39
C THR A 103 5.97 5.95 16.21
N TYR A 104 5.15 5.00 15.76
CA TYR A 104 3.81 4.76 16.33
C TYR A 104 3.69 3.44 17.10
N GLY A 105 4.70 2.57 17.02
CA GLY A 105 4.66 1.24 17.59
C GLY A 105 3.99 0.22 16.66
N LEU A 106 4.36 -1.04 16.85
CA LEU A 106 3.92 -2.15 15.99
C LEU A 106 2.40 -2.35 16.03
N GLU A 107 1.80 -2.41 17.22
CA GLU A 107 0.38 -2.69 17.37
C GLU A 107 -0.50 -1.54 16.85
N ALA A 108 -0.19 -0.29 17.21
CA ALA A 108 -1.01 0.85 16.81
C ALA A 108 -0.98 1.10 15.29
N SER A 109 0.15 0.81 14.64
CA SER A 109 0.30 0.98 13.19
C SER A 109 -0.05 -0.27 12.37
N HIS A 110 -0.27 -1.43 13.00
CA HIS A 110 -0.42 -2.73 12.34
C HIS A 110 -1.46 -2.71 11.23
N ALA A 111 -2.69 -2.28 11.53
CA ALA A 111 -3.78 -2.30 10.56
C ALA A 111 -3.48 -1.44 9.32
N PHE A 112 -2.87 -0.27 9.52
CA PHE A 112 -2.42 0.62 8.46
C PHE A 112 -1.33 -0.03 7.61
N VAL A 113 -0.22 -0.44 8.25
CA VAL A 113 0.94 -1.00 7.55
C VAL A 113 0.52 -2.25 6.77
N ARG A 114 -0.20 -3.17 7.39
CA ARG A 114 -0.69 -4.40 6.76
C ARG A 114 -1.49 -4.11 5.49
N ASP A 115 -2.40 -3.16 5.53
CA ASP A 115 -3.18 -2.77 4.35
C ASP A 115 -2.28 -2.20 3.23
N ARG A 116 -1.38 -1.29 3.58
CA ARG A 116 -0.48 -0.65 2.61
C ARG A 116 0.54 -1.61 1.99
N LEU A 117 1.03 -2.59 2.76
CA LEU A 117 1.88 -3.65 2.22
C LEU A 117 1.13 -4.54 1.22
N ARG A 118 -0.16 -4.80 1.44
CA ARG A 118 -1.00 -5.49 0.44
C ARG A 118 -1.14 -4.67 -0.84
N ALA A 119 -1.29 -3.35 -0.75
CA ALA A 119 -1.34 -2.46 -1.91
C ALA A 119 -0.01 -2.48 -2.69
N ILE A 120 1.13 -2.46 -1.99
CA ILE A 120 2.47 -2.58 -2.62
C ILE A 120 2.58 -3.86 -3.45
N ARG A 121 2.20 -5.02 -2.88
CA ARG A 121 2.22 -6.28 -3.65
C ARG A 121 1.23 -6.29 -4.80
N LYS A 122 0.04 -5.67 -4.64
CA LYS A 122 -0.94 -5.57 -5.72
C LYS A 122 -0.35 -4.80 -6.91
N ASP A 123 0.39 -3.72 -6.67
CA ASP A 123 1.07 -2.98 -7.72
C ASP A 123 2.15 -3.84 -8.43
N LEU A 124 2.89 -4.68 -7.70
CA LEU A 124 3.83 -5.64 -8.30
C LEU A 124 3.12 -6.67 -9.18
N THR A 125 1.97 -7.20 -8.72
CA THR A 125 1.20 -8.20 -9.47
C THR A 125 0.64 -7.61 -10.75
N ILE A 126 0.04 -6.41 -10.69
CA ILE A 126 -0.56 -5.74 -11.85
C ILE A 126 0.49 -5.41 -12.91
N GLN A 127 1.65 -4.91 -12.49
CA GLN A 127 2.74 -4.55 -13.42
C GLN A 127 3.58 -5.76 -13.85
N ASN A 128 3.20 -6.98 -13.44
CA ASN A 128 3.93 -8.22 -13.69
C ASN A 128 5.44 -8.12 -13.36
N ILE A 129 5.78 -7.38 -12.29
CA ILE A 129 7.18 -7.22 -11.86
C ILE A 129 7.65 -8.53 -11.23
N ARG A 130 8.74 -9.08 -11.76
CA ARG A 130 9.37 -10.34 -11.32
C ARG A 130 10.88 -10.12 -11.21
N GLY A 131 11.55 -10.92 -10.38
CA GLY A 131 13.00 -10.84 -10.17
C GLY A 131 13.39 -10.07 -8.90
N LEU A 132 14.58 -9.46 -8.91
CA LEU A 132 15.19 -8.86 -7.71
C LEU A 132 14.31 -7.80 -7.04
N ASP A 133 13.66 -6.93 -7.82
CA ASP A 133 12.76 -5.92 -7.25
C ASP A 133 11.61 -6.55 -6.45
N ALA A 134 11.03 -7.64 -6.96
CA ALA A 134 9.97 -8.34 -6.26
C ALA A 134 10.50 -9.04 -5.00
N ILE A 135 11.69 -9.63 -5.04
CA ILE A 135 12.33 -10.28 -3.89
C ILE A 135 12.61 -9.24 -2.80
N ASP A 136 13.25 -8.12 -3.15
CA ASP A 136 13.60 -7.03 -2.24
C ASP A 136 12.38 -6.43 -1.53
N ILE A 137 11.20 -6.51 -2.16
CA ILE A 137 9.94 -6.01 -1.61
C ILE A 137 9.19 -7.10 -0.81
N CYS A 138 9.09 -8.32 -1.34
CA CYS A 138 8.31 -9.39 -0.73
C CYS A 138 8.98 -9.96 0.52
N GLU A 139 10.31 -10.04 0.58
CA GLU A 139 10.99 -10.59 1.76
C GLU A 139 10.76 -9.74 3.03
N PRO A 140 10.95 -8.40 3.03
CA PRO A 140 10.64 -7.60 4.22
C PRO A 140 9.16 -7.64 4.60
N ILE A 141 8.24 -7.73 3.63
CA ILE A 141 6.80 -7.88 3.90
C ILE A 141 6.54 -9.23 4.60
N ALA A 142 7.15 -10.32 4.14
CA ALA A 142 7.05 -11.62 4.80
C ALA A 142 7.58 -11.55 6.24
N ARG A 143 8.74 -10.91 6.46
CA ARG A 143 9.33 -10.69 7.79
C ARG A 143 8.40 -9.88 8.70
N PHE A 144 7.75 -8.83 8.18
CA PHE A 144 6.76 -8.06 8.92
C PHE A 144 5.60 -8.95 9.41
N HIS A 145 5.03 -9.79 8.53
CA HIS A 145 3.92 -10.67 8.91
C HIS A 145 4.34 -11.74 9.93
N ILE A 146 5.55 -12.30 9.80
CA ILE A 146 6.10 -13.24 10.80
C ILE A 146 6.25 -12.54 12.16
N LEU A 147 6.79 -11.32 12.16
CA LEU A 147 6.97 -10.52 13.38
C LEU A 147 5.62 -10.24 14.04
N CYS A 148 4.61 -9.80 13.28
CA CYS A 148 3.27 -9.51 13.79
C CYS A 148 2.59 -10.78 14.33
N ALA A 149 2.68 -11.90 13.61
CA ALA A 149 2.15 -13.19 14.06
C ALA A 149 2.73 -13.63 15.41
N HIS A 150 3.99 -13.31 15.69
CA HIS A 150 4.64 -13.63 16.97
C HIS A 150 4.37 -12.58 18.06
N ARG A 151 4.55 -11.29 17.76
CA ARG A 151 4.50 -10.20 18.75
C ARG A 151 3.09 -9.77 19.11
N LEU A 152 2.12 -10.02 18.25
CA LEU A 152 0.72 -9.62 18.43
C LEU A 152 -0.20 -10.85 18.58
N CYS A 153 0.34 -12.03 18.88
CA CYS A 153 -0.45 -13.27 19.00
C CYS A 153 -1.52 -13.24 20.09
N GLU A 154 -1.31 -12.43 21.15
CA GLU A 154 -2.26 -12.23 22.24
C GLU A 154 -3.16 -11.01 22.02
N SER A 155 -2.93 -10.23 20.96
CA SER A 155 -3.76 -9.05 20.67
C SER A 155 -5.11 -9.50 20.11
N THR A 156 -6.19 -8.98 20.66
CA THR A 156 -7.57 -9.22 20.16
C THR A 156 -7.84 -8.53 18.82
N LYS A 157 -6.94 -7.66 18.36
CA LYS A 157 -7.07 -6.88 17.12
C LYS A 157 -6.43 -7.57 15.92
N VAL A 158 -5.62 -8.60 16.14
CA VAL A 158 -4.82 -9.25 15.10
C VAL A 158 -5.25 -10.70 14.93
N ASP A 159 -5.57 -11.06 13.70
CA ASP A 159 -5.83 -12.44 13.32
C ASP A 159 -4.53 -13.07 12.79
N VAL A 160 -3.92 -13.94 13.61
CA VAL A 160 -2.67 -14.63 13.27
C VAL A 160 -2.82 -15.47 12.00
N ALA A 161 -4.01 -16.05 11.73
CA ALA A 161 -4.23 -16.81 10.51
C ALA A 161 -4.16 -15.91 9.27
N GLN A 162 -4.69 -14.69 9.35
CA GLN A 162 -4.54 -13.69 8.28
C GLN A 162 -3.07 -13.29 8.07
N GLU A 163 -2.29 -13.11 9.13
CA GLU A 163 -0.86 -12.80 9.02
C GLU A 163 -0.10 -13.92 8.30
N VAL A 164 -0.37 -15.18 8.66
CA VAL A 164 0.23 -16.35 7.99
C VAL A 164 -0.20 -16.43 6.53
N GLU A 165 -1.48 -16.15 6.21
CA GLU A 165 -1.97 -16.10 4.84
C GLU A 165 -1.26 -15.02 4.01
N GLN A 166 -1.13 -13.80 4.56
CA GLN A 166 -0.43 -12.72 3.87
C GLN A 166 1.05 -13.02 3.72
N MET A 167 1.70 -13.61 4.72
CA MET A 167 3.08 -14.07 4.61
C MET A 167 3.24 -15.06 3.45
N ARG A 168 2.40 -16.11 3.37
CA ARG A 168 2.46 -17.12 2.28
C ARG A 168 2.31 -16.50 0.90
N LYS A 169 1.44 -15.49 0.76
CA LYS A 169 1.26 -14.73 -0.48
C LYS A 169 2.51 -13.94 -0.92
N CYS A 170 3.47 -13.71 -0.02
CA CYS A 170 4.78 -13.13 -0.38
C CYS A 170 5.77 -14.19 -0.88
N VAL A 171 5.66 -15.43 -0.38
CA VAL A 171 6.57 -16.54 -0.71
C VAL A 171 6.20 -17.20 -2.05
N HIS A 172 4.91 -17.18 -2.39
CA HIS A 172 4.40 -17.71 -3.67
C HIS A 172 4.25 -16.62 -4.74
N PHE A 173 5.04 -15.54 -4.66
CA PHE A 173 4.97 -14.39 -5.56
C PHE A 173 5.58 -14.67 -6.94
#